data_AF-A0A2E6A905-F1
#
_entry.id   AF-A0A2E6A905-F1
#
_cell.length_a   1.000
_cell.length_b   1.000
_cell.length_c   1.000
_cell.angle_alpha   90.00
_cell.angle_beta   90.00
_cell.angle_gamma   90.00
#
_symmetry.space_group_name_H-M   'P 1'
#
loop_
_entity.id
_entity.type
_entity.pdbx_description
1 polymer ?
#
loop_
_entity_poly.entity_id
_entity_poly.type
_entity_poly.pdbx_seq_one_letter_code
_entity_poly.pdbx_strand_id
1 'polypeptide(L)'
;MLRVSAQTTGKEADLNLINGAEGAAEADIPFGLELAGFAEALAGRDEGELTEARTRLLAAAGPAVLVDAAGVAANFQRMVRIADSTGIPVDQHSYNPLANGVREELNLTRFHSAQNSAAGD
;
A
#
# COMPACT_ATOMS: atom_id res chain seq x y z
N MET A 1 9.13 5.37 3.66
CA MET A 1 9.98 4.56 2.74
C MET A 1 9.81 4.98 1.29
N LEU A 2 8.60 4.96 0.70
CA LEU A 2 8.38 5.29 -0.72
C LEU A 2 8.87 6.70 -1.13
N ARG A 3 8.48 7.77 -0.42
CA ARG A 3 8.94 9.15 -0.69
C ARG A 3 10.46 9.32 -0.62
N VAL A 4 11.10 8.70 0.38
CA VAL A 4 12.56 8.73 0.56
C VAL A 4 13.27 7.94 -0.53
N SER A 5 12.70 6.80 -0.94
CA SER A 5 13.24 5.99 -2.04
C SER A 5 13.09 6.70 -3.40
N ALA A 6 11.98 7.41 -3.60
CA ALA A 6 11.71 8.24 -4.76
C ALA A 6 12.73 9.40 -4.88
N GLN A 7 12.98 10.11 -3.77
CA GLN A 7 14.02 11.15 -3.68
C GLN A 7 15.43 10.60 -3.96
N THR A 8 15.73 9.39 -3.50
CA THR A 8 17.05 8.76 -3.69
C THR A 8 17.27 8.28 -5.13
N THR A 9 16.20 7.89 -5.82
CA THR A 9 16.24 7.39 -7.22
C THR A 9 15.98 8.48 -8.26
N GLY A 10 15.71 9.72 -7.83
CA GLY A 10 15.39 10.84 -8.73
C GLY A 10 14.06 10.68 -9.47
N LYS A 11 13.17 9.84 -8.96
CA LYS A 11 11.82 9.63 -9.53
C LYS A 11 10.82 10.41 -8.70
N GLU A 12 10.05 11.29 -9.32
CA GLU A 12 8.87 11.85 -8.65
C GLU A 12 7.77 10.79 -8.59
N ALA A 13 7.25 10.56 -7.39
CA ALA A 13 6.11 9.68 -7.17
C ALA A 13 5.02 10.53 -6.54
N ASP A 14 3.89 10.69 -7.23
CA ASP A 14 2.69 11.22 -6.63
C ASP A 14 2.21 10.22 -5.57
N LEU A 15 2.02 10.69 -4.34
CA LEU A 15 1.67 9.81 -3.23
C LEU A 15 0.17 9.63 -3.13
N ASN A 16 -0.63 10.51 -3.73
CA ASN A 16 -2.07 10.30 -3.87
C ASN A 16 -2.37 8.99 -4.60
N LEU A 17 -1.43 8.50 -5.42
CA LEU A 17 -1.50 7.21 -6.09
C LEU A 17 -1.61 6.01 -5.14
N ILE A 18 -1.06 6.13 -3.93
CA ILE A 18 -1.06 5.08 -2.90
C ILE A 18 -2.44 4.97 -2.24
N ASN A 19 -3.28 5.99 -2.36
CA ASN A 19 -4.52 6.12 -1.62
C ASN A 19 -5.77 5.70 -2.41
N GLY A 20 -5.60 5.13 -3.61
CA GLY A 20 -6.69 4.71 -4.49
C GLY A 20 -7.48 5.88 -5.10
N ALA A 21 -6.92 7.09 -5.16
CA ALA A 21 -7.60 8.23 -5.76
C ALA A 21 -7.81 8.02 -7.27
N GLU A 22 -9.02 8.32 -7.75
CA GLU A 22 -9.37 8.28 -9.18
C GLU A 22 -8.39 9.15 -9.98
N GLY A 23 -7.64 8.53 -10.91
CA GLY A 23 -6.57 9.18 -11.68
C GLY A 23 -5.16 8.64 -11.42
N ALA A 24 -4.99 7.77 -10.43
CA ALA A 24 -3.69 7.21 -10.10
C ALA A 24 -3.10 6.20 -11.13
N ALA A 25 -3.92 5.84 -12.11
CA ALA A 25 -3.64 4.80 -13.09
C ALA A 25 -2.61 5.17 -14.17
N GLU A 26 -2.25 6.45 -14.31
CA GLU A 26 -1.36 6.95 -15.39
C GLU A 26 0.07 7.22 -14.92
N ALA A 27 0.48 6.67 -13.78
CA ALA A 27 1.89 6.67 -13.42
C ALA A 27 2.69 5.77 -14.36
N ASP A 28 3.97 6.11 -14.57
CA ASP A 28 4.99 5.45 -15.41
C ASP A 28 5.37 4.03 -14.91
N ILE A 29 4.42 3.32 -14.29
CA ILE A 29 4.54 2.00 -13.67
C ILE A 29 3.70 1.02 -14.48
N PRO A 30 4.33 0.05 -15.18
CA PRO A 30 3.61 -0.99 -15.90
C PRO A 30 2.57 -1.70 -15.03
N PHE A 31 1.35 -1.80 -15.53
CA PHE A 31 0.20 -2.44 -14.86
C PHE A 31 -0.18 -1.80 -13.51
N GLY A 32 0.16 -0.52 -13.30
CA GLY A 32 -0.04 0.16 -12.02
C GLY A 32 -1.48 0.12 -11.53
N LEU A 33 -2.45 0.31 -12.43
CA LEU A 33 -3.88 0.26 -12.11
C LEU A 33 -4.32 -1.14 -11.65
N GLU A 34 -3.95 -2.17 -12.41
CA GLU A 34 -4.33 -3.55 -12.10
C GLU A 34 -3.66 -4.05 -10.83
N LEU A 35 -2.40 -3.65 -10.59
CA LEU A 35 -1.66 -3.96 -9.37
C LEU A 35 -2.26 -3.27 -8.14
N ALA A 36 -2.62 -1.98 -8.26
CA ALA A 36 -3.28 -1.24 -7.18
C ALA A 36 -4.65 -1.85 -6.86
N GLY A 37 -5.49 -2.09 -7.89
CA GLY A 37 -6.80 -2.71 -7.70
C GLY A 37 -6.73 -4.12 -7.11
N PHE A 38 -5.72 -4.91 -7.48
CA PHE A 38 -5.48 -6.21 -6.84
C PHE A 38 -5.09 -6.09 -5.36
N ALA A 39 -4.21 -5.15 -5.03
CA ALA A 39 -3.80 -4.91 -3.64
C ALA A 39 -4.96 -4.41 -2.77
N GLU A 40 -5.80 -3.52 -3.29
CA GLU A 40 -7.00 -3.01 -2.61
C GLU A 40 -8.00 -4.13 -2.34
N ALA A 41 -8.37 -4.91 -3.36
CA ALA A 41 -9.31 -6.01 -3.21
C ALA A 41 -8.81 -7.06 -2.19
N LEU A 42 -7.50 -7.35 -2.18
CA LEU A 42 -6.89 -8.24 -1.19
C LEU A 42 -6.99 -7.70 0.23
N ALA A 43 -6.81 -6.39 0.41
CA ALA A 43 -6.92 -5.74 1.71
C ALA A 43 -8.38 -5.63 2.20
N GLY A 44 -9.33 -5.42 1.29
CA GLY A 44 -10.77 -5.28 1.56
C GLY A 44 -11.45 -6.56 2.04
N ARG A 45 -10.84 -7.73 1.81
CA ARG A 45 -11.38 -9.06 2.17
C ARG A 45 -12.73 -9.40 1.50
N ASP A 46 -13.02 -8.78 0.38
CA ASP A 46 -14.13 -9.17 -0.49
C ASP A 46 -13.62 -10.21 -1.50
N GLU A 47 -14.08 -11.45 -1.38
CA GLU A 47 -13.63 -12.55 -2.23
C GLU A 47 -14.10 -12.40 -3.69
N GLY A 48 -15.23 -11.73 -3.91
CA GLY A 48 -15.75 -11.43 -5.24
C GLY A 48 -14.85 -10.43 -5.95
N GLU A 49 -14.62 -9.28 -5.32
CA GLU A 49 -13.73 -8.24 -5.87
C GLU A 49 -12.31 -8.76 -6.08
N LEU A 50 -11.80 -9.58 -5.15
CA LEU A 50 -10.47 -10.16 -5.27
C LEU A 50 -10.38 -11.14 -6.44
N THR A 51 -11.43 -11.90 -6.70
CA THR A 51 -11.49 -12.81 -7.86
C THR A 51 -11.47 -12.02 -9.16
N GLU A 52 -12.28 -10.97 -9.26
CA GLU A 52 -12.28 -10.11 -10.45
C GLU A 52 -10.94 -9.40 -10.66
N ALA A 53 -10.31 -8.89 -9.58
CA ALA A 53 -9.02 -8.23 -9.67
C ALA A 53 -7.90 -9.19 -10.11
N ARG A 54 -7.91 -10.46 -9.65
CA ARG A 54 -7.02 -11.50 -10.16
C ARG A 54 -7.20 -11.73 -11.65
N THR A 55 -8.45 -11.80 -12.12
CA THR A 55 -8.74 -11.96 -13.56
C THR A 55 -8.25 -10.78 -14.38
N ARG A 56 -8.48 -9.54 -13.92
CA ARG A 56 -7.98 -8.32 -14.61
C ARG A 56 -6.46 -8.30 -14.70
N LEU A 57 -5.77 -8.53 -13.58
CA LEU A 57 -4.30 -8.53 -13.56
C LEU A 57 -3.71 -9.68 -14.40
N LEU A 58 -4.32 -10.87 -14.37
CA LEU A 58 -3.92 -11.99 -15.22
C LEU A 58 -4.03 -11.64 -16.70
N ALA A 59 -5.12 -11.00 -17.10
CA ALA A 59 -5.36 -10.62 -18.49
C ALA A 59 -4.38 -9.54 -18.98
N ALA A 60 -4.04 -8.57 -18.13
CA ALA A 60 -3.16 -7.46 -18.49
C ALA A 60 -1.67 -7.83 -18.45
N ALA A 61 -1.23 -8.57 -17.42
CA ALA A 61 0.19 -8.75 -17.10
C ALA A 61 0.67 -10.21 -17.16
N GLY A 62 -0.26 -11.16 -17.31
CA GLY A 62 0.06 -12.59 -17.39
C GLY A 62 0.31 -13.26 -16.04
N PRO A 63 0.48 -14.59 -16.04
CA PRO A 63 0.51 -15.40 -14.82
C PRO A 63 1.73 -15.16 -13.95
N ALA A 64 2.90 -14.88 -14.53
CA ALA A 64 4.12 -14.62 -13.76
C ALA A 64 3.98 -13.38 -12.87
N VAL A 65 3.49 -12.27 -13.46
CA VAL A 65 3.27 -11.02 -12.72
C VAL A 65 2.20 -11.19 -11.65
N LEU A 66 1.12 -11.91 -11.94
CA LEU A 66 0.08 -12.20 -10.94
C LEU A 66 0.65 -12.96 -9.73
N VAL A 67 1.47 -13.98 -9.96
CA VAL A 67 2.08 -14.78 -8.88
C VAL A 67 3.02 -13.91 -8.04
N ASP A 68 3.87 -13.11 -8.66
CA ASP A 68 4.79 -12.23 -7.95
C ASP A 68 4.04 -11.17 -7.14
N ALA A 69 3.01 -10.54 -7.72
CA ALA A 69 2.16 -9.56 -7.04
C ALA A 69 1.45 -10.19 -5.83
N ALA A 70 0.90 -11.40 -5.98
CA ALA A 70 0.29 -12.13 -4.88
C ALA A 70 1.29 -12.44 -3.76
N GLY A 71 2.52 -12.84 -4.10
CA GLY A 71 3.58 -13.09 -3.14
C GLY A 71 3.95 -11.84 -2.33
N VAL A 72 4.13 -10.71 -3.01
CA VAL A 72 4.42 -9.41 -2.38
C VAL A 72 3.28 -8.99 -1.45
N ALA A 73 2.04 -8.98 -1.96
CA ALA A 73 0.88 -8.54 -1.19
C ALA A 73 0.63 -9.43 0.04
N ALA A 74 0.78 -10.75 -0.09
CA ALA A 74 0.70 -11.70 1.02
C ALA A 74 1.80 -11.46 2.07
N ASN A 75 3.02 -11.11 1.64
CA ASN A 75 4.13 -10.81 2.53
C ASN A 75 3.82 -9.58 3.42
N PHE A 76 3.27 -8.51 2.84
CA PHE A 76 2.86 -7.33 3.61
C PHE A 76 1.71 -7.64 4.58
N GLN A 77 0.69 -8.35 4.11
CA GLN A 77 -0.43 -8.77 4.96
C GLN A 77 0.03 -9.63 6.15
N ARG A 78 1.03 -10.50 5.96
CA ARG A 78 1.64 -11.27 7.05
C ARG A 78 2.31 -10.35 8.08
N MET A 79 3.13 -9.41 7.61
CA MET A 79 3.88 -8.49 8.49
C MET A 79 2.94 -7.62 9.32
N VAL A 80 1.87 -7.08 8.72
CA VAL A 80 0.87 -6.27 9.42
C VAL A 80 0.24 -7.04 10.58
N ARG A 81 -0.21 -8.28 10.33
CA ARG A 81 -0.83 -9.10 11.39
C ARG A 81 0.14 -9.45 12.51
N ILE A 82 1.41 -9.72 12.19
CA ILE A 82 2.43 -9.99 13.21
C ILE A 82 2.63 -8.75 14.09
N ALA A 83 2.80 -7.57 13.47
CA ALA A 83 2.99 -6.32 14.20
C ALA A 83 1.80 -5.99 15.10
N ASP A 84 0.58 -6.08 14.57
CA ASP A 84 -0.64 -5.84 15.34
C ASP A 84 -0.81 -6.84 16.49
N SER A 85 -0.50 -8.12 16.27
CA SER A 85 -0.67 -9.17 17.30
C SER A 85 0.38 -9.13 18.40
N THR A 86 1.54 -8.55 18.13
CA THR A 86 2.66 -8.46 19.07
C THR A 86 2.78 -7.08 19.72
N GLY A 87 1.99 -6.11 19.26
CA GLY A 87 2.03 -4.74 19.77
C GLY A 87 3.36 -4.04 19.49
N ILE A 88 4.03 -4.36 18.38
CA ILE A 88 5.29 -3.70 18.01
C ILE A 88 5.02 -2.20 17.93
N PRO A 89 5.65 -1.38 18.79
CA PRO A 89 5.42 0.05 18.77
C PRO A 89 6.01 0.64 17.50
N VAL A 90 5.36 1.69 16.99
CA VAL A 90 5.96 2.55 15.97
C VAL A 90 7.17 3.22 16.60
N ASP A 91 8.37 2.97 16.08
CA ASP A 91 9.62 3.57 16.59
C ASP A 91 9.49 5.09 16.70
N GLN A 92 9.95 5.68 17.80
CA GLN A 92 9.97 7.13 18.02
C GLN A 92 10.71 7.88 16.91
N HIS A 93 11.73 7.29 16.28
CA HIS A 93 12.39 7.88 15.10
C HIS A 93 11.51 7.92 13.84
N SER A 94 10.42 7.16 13.81
CA SER A 94 9.38 7.21 12.78
C SER A 94 8.36 8.34 13.01
N TYR A 95 8.43 9.05 14.14
CA TYR A 95 7.77 10.33 14.39
C TYR A 95 8.73 11.48 14.05
N ASN A 96 9.17 11.52 12.81
CA ASN A 96 9.87 12.68 12.27
C ASN A 96 8.91 13.52 11.42
N PRO A 97 9.20 14.82 11.21
CA PRO A 97 8.33 15.72 10.45
C PRO A 97 7.99 15.20 9.05
N LEU A 98 8.92 14.49 8.41
CA LEU A 98 8.72 13.91 7.09
C LEU A 98 7.67 12.79 7.12
N ALA A 99 7.72 11.90 8.10
CA ALA A 99 6.76 10.81 8.25
C ALA A 99 5.36 11.34 8.63
N ASN A 100 5.29 12.39 9.44
CA ASN A 100 4.02 13.04 9.79
C ASN A 100 3.39 13.75 8.58
N GLY A 101 4.19 14.48 7.80
CA GLY A 101 3.70 15.11 6.56
C GLY A 101 3.16 14.10 5.54
N VAL A 102 3.82 12.93 5.41
CA VAL A 102 3.31 11.83 4.56
C VAL A 102 1.96 11.30 5.05
N ARG A 103 1.81 11.10 6.36
CA ARG A 103 0.55 10.58 6.95
C ARG A 103 -0.61 11.55 6.73
N GLU A 104 -0.34 12.84 6.87
CA GLU A 104 -1.32 13.91 6.68
C GLU A 104 -1.72 14.05 5.21
N GLU A 105 -0.75 14.10 4.29
CA GLU A 105 -0.99 14.18 2.84
C GLU A 105 -1.80 12.99 2.32
N LEU A 106 -1.51 11.78 2.83
CA LEU A 106 -2.24 10.56 2.49
C LEU A 106 -3.54 10.39 3.29
N ASN A 107 -3.88 11.30 4.20
CA ASN A 107 -5.04 11.21 5.10
C ASN A 107 -5.17 9.82 5.75
N LEU A 108 -4.07 9.27 6.27
CA LEU A 108 -4.04 7.89 6.79
C LEU A 108 -4.84 7.73 8.09
N THR A 109 -5.13 8.84 8.79
CA THR A 109 -5.94 8.86 10.01
C THR A 109 -7.39 8.42 9.77
N ARG A 110 -7.88 8.44 8.52
CA ARG A 110 -9.23 7.96 8.18
C ARG A 110 -9.40 6.44 8.32
N PHE A 111 -8.30 5.68 8.31
CA PHE A 111 -8.35 4.24 8.43
C PHE A 111 -8.46 3.82 9.90
N HIS A 112 -9.31 2.83 10.18
CA HIS A 112 -9.52 2.31 11.53
C HIS A 112 -8.20 1.87 12.22
N SER A 113 -7.26 1.30 11.47
CA SER A 113 -5.96 0.86 12.01
C SER A 113 -5.06 1.99 12.50
N ALA A 114 -5.34 3.26 12.16
CA ALA A 114 -4.55 4.40 12.62
C ALA A 114 -4.51 4.52 14.15
N GLN A 115 -5.52 4.00 14.86
CA GLN A 115 -5.54 3.94 16.33
C GLN A 115 -4.36 3.15 16.92
N ASN A 116 -3.84 2.16 16.19
CA ASN A 116 -2.68 1.36 16.62
C ASN A 116 -1.35 2.11 16.44
N SER A 117 -1.38 3.31 15.84
CA SER A 117 -0.21 4.12 15.52
C SER A 117 -0.13 5.43 16.32
N ALA A 118 -1.06 5.67 17.24
CA ALA A 118 -0.96 6.80 18.16
C ALA A 118 0.22 6.59 19.11
N ALA A 119 1.04 7.62 19.31
CA ALA A 119 2.06 7.60 20.35
C ALA A 119 1.33 7.39 21.69
N GLY A 120 1.69 6.35 22.44
CA GLY A 120 1.21 6.21 23.80
C GLY A 120 1.59 7.45 24.60
N ASP A 121 0.66 7.95 25.42
CA ASP A 121 0.88 9.02 26.39
C ASP A 121 2.06 8.72 27.33
#